data_AF-A0A1F9TPF8-F1
#
_entry.id   AF-A0A1F9TPF8-F1
#
_cell.length_a   1.000
_cell.length_b   1.000
_cell.length_c   1.000
_cell.angle_alpha   90.00
_cell.angle_beta   90.00
_cell.angle_gamma   90.00
#
_symmetry.space_group_name_H-M   'P 1'
#
loop_
_entity.id
_entity.type
_entity.pdbx_description
1 polymer ?
#
loop_
_entity_poly.entity_id
_entity_poly.type
_entity_poly.pdbx_seq_one_letter_code
_entity_poly.pdbx_strand_id
1 'polypeptide(L)'
;MSEGTFLIDCPCCKARIEVDRKTGKVLKHWDKPQVKPGGDLMQEAMKKMQEDKARLDSYFNNAGKSMEDKKKELEEKFQKEKKRIEESGDTSRPDSPFDLD
;
A
#
# COMPACT_ATOMS: atom_id res chain seq x y z
N MET A 1 38.95 6.59 32.67
CA MET A 1 39.51 7.78 31.96
C MET A 1 38.53 8.18 30.87
N SER A 2 37.60 9.06 31.23
CA SER A 2 36.52 9.70 30.47
C SER A 2 36.36 9.30 28.99
N GLU A 3 35.49 8.33 28.72
CA GLU A 3 34.84 8.16 27.42
C GLU A 3 33.74 9.22 27.33
N GLY A 4 34.00 10.28 26.59
CA GLY A 4 32.99 11.27 26.28
C GLY A 4 33.12 11.67 24.82
N THR A 5 32.02 12.04 24.21
CA THR A 5 31.99 12.65 22.88
C THR A 5 31.65 14.13 23.04
N PHE A 6 32.13 14.96 22.11
CA PHE A 6 31.75 16.36 22.00
C PHE A 6 30.68 16.51 20.93
N LEU A 7 29.59 17.19 21.28
CA LEU A 7 28.59 17.64 20.32
C LEU A 7 28.92 19.10 19.97
N ILE A 8 29.36 19.33 18.74
CA ILE A 8 29.72 20.64 18.22
C ILE A 8 28.86 20.96 16.99
N ASP A 9 28.43 22.21 16.89
CA ASP A 9 27.76 22.70 15.69
C ASP A 9 28.80 23.19 14.68
N CYS A 10 28.74 22.67 13.45
CA CYS A 10 29.66 23.05 12.41
C CYS A 10 29.42 24.50 11.95
N PRO A 11 30.43 25.38 11.94
CA PRO A 11 30.25 26.76 11.51
C PRO A 11 29.98 26.89 10.00
N CYS A 12 30.28 25.87 9.19
CA CYS A 12 30.06 25.87 7.74
C CYS A 12 28.62 25.47 7.35
N CYS A 13 28.12 24.36 7.90
CA CYS A 13 26.81 23.80 7.51
C CYS A 13 25.74 23.85 8.61
N LYS A 14 26.07 24.34 9.82
CA LYS A 14 25.20 24.33 11.02
C LYS A 14 24.67 22.94 11.40
N ALA A 15 25.30 21.89 10.89
CA ALA A 15 25.00 20.51 11.24
C ALA A 15 25.60 20.17 12.60
N ARG A 16 24.95 19.24 13.30
CA ARG A 16 25.42 18.78 14.61
C ARG A 16 26.39 17.63 14.39
N ILE A 17 27.62 17.80 14.86
CA ILE A 17 28.71 16.84 14.70
C ILE A 17 29.04 16.25 16.06
N GLU A 18 29.10 14.93 16.13
CA GLU A 18 29.66 14.22 17.28
C GLU A 18 31.12 13.84 17.00
N VAL A 19 32.00 14.31 17.89
CA VAL A 19 33.45 14.16 17.77
C VAL A 19 33.98 13.37 18.96
N ASP A 20 34.83 12.40 18.70
CA ASP A 20 35.54 11.64 19.73
C ASP A 20 36.57 12.52 20.46
N ARG A 21 36.54 12.55 21.79
CA ARG A 21 37.39 13.42 22.61
C ARG A 21 38.88 13.08 22.56
N LYS A 22 39.27 11.83 22.29
CA LYS A 22 40.67 11.39 22.34
C LYS A 22 41.35 11.54 20.98
N THR A 23 40.61 11.30 19.91
CA THR A 23 41.16 11.23 18.55
C THR A 23 40.81 12.45 17.70
N GLY A 24 39.84 13.26 18.12
CA GLY A 24 39.33 14.39 17.33
C GLY A 24 38.61 13.95 16.05
N LYS A 25 38.33 12.66 15.89
CA LYS A 25 37.64 12.12 14.71
C LYS A 25 36.14 12.40 14.82
N VAL A 26 35.56 12.80 13.70
CA VAL A 26 34.11 12.91 13.54
C VAL A 26 33.53 11.50 13.50
N LEU A 27 32.68 11.18 14.47
CA LEU A 27 31.97 9.90 14.54
C LEU A 27 30.68 9.94 13.73
N LYS A 28 29.92 11.04 13.85
CA LYS A 28 28.63 11.21 13.19
C LYS A 28 28.40 12.67 12.80
N HIS A 29 27.84 12.85 11.60
CA HIS A 29 27.42 14.13 11.06
C HIS A 29 25.90 14.04 10.86
N TRP A 30 25.13 14.77 11.66
CA TRP A 30 23.68 14.88 11.47
C TRP A 30 23.37 16.20 10.80
N ASP A 31 22.92 16.11 9.55
CA ASP A 31 22.27 17.22 8.88
C ASP A 31 21.08 17.68 9.71
N LYS A 32 20.98 19.00 9.89
CA LYS A 32 19.86 19.57 10.63
C LYS A 32 18.59 19.20 9.87
N PRO A 33 17.60 18.51 10.49
CA PRO A 33 16.34 18.27 9.83
C PRO A 33 15.79 19.64 9.46
N GLN A 34 15.60 19.85 8.16
CA GLN A 34 14.97 21.06 7.62
C GLN A 34 13.50 21.00 8.05
N VAL A 35 13.22 21.36 9.30
CA VAL A 35 11.87 21.63 9.76
C VAL A 35 11.47 22.90 9.03
N LYS A 36 10.83 22.74 7.86
CA LYS A 36 10.27 23.87 7.11
C LYS A 36 9.38 24.67 8.08
N PRO A 37 9.74 25.91 8.42
CA PRO A 37 8.89 26.71 9.28
C PRO A 37 7.71 27.19 8.43
N GLY A 38 6.50 26.74 8.74
CA GLY A 38 5.28 27.43 8.31
C GLY A 38 4.61 26.99 6.99
N GLY A 39 4.65 25.71 6.62
CA GLY A 39 3.70 25.17 5.64
C GLY A 39 2.81 24.14 6.32
N ASP A 40 1.49 24.32 6.29
CA ASP A 40 0.47 23.50 6.94
C ASP A 40 0.64 21.98 6.73
N LEU A 41 1.50 21.35 7.54
CA LEU A 41 1.67 19.90 7.57
C LEU A 41 0.33 19.20 7.82
N MET A 42 -0.58 19.86 8.55
CA MET A 42 -1.95 19.39 8.76
C MET A 42 -2.80 19.45 7.49
N GLN A 43 -2.75 20.53 6.72
CA GLN A 43 -3.53 20.62 5.46
C GLN A 43 -2.98 19.67 4.39
N GLU A 44 -1.65 19.54 4.27
CA GLU A 44 -1.04 18.55 3.38
C GLU A 44 -1.38 17.12 3.81
N ALA A 45 -1.37 16.81 5.11
CA ALA A 45 -1.78 15.51 5.62
C ALA A 45 -3.27 15.22 5.34
N MET A 46 -4.16 16.19 5.56
CA MET A 46 -5.58 16.05 5.23
C MET A 46 -5.81 15.85 3.73
N LYS A 47 -5.07 16.57 2.88
CA LYS A 47 -5.18 16.43 1.43
C LYS A 47 -4.73 15.05 0.97
N LYS A 48 -3.59 14.56 1.48
CA LYS A 48 -3.12 13.19 1.22
C LYS A 48 -4.11 12.14 1.69
N MET A 49 -4.70 12.30 2.88
CA MET A 49 -5.75 11.39 3.36
C MET A 49 -6.98 11.36 2.46
N GLN A 50 -7.41 12.50 1.92
CA GLN A 50 -8.53 12.56 0.98
C GLN A 50 -8.19 11.89 -0.36
N GLU A 51 -6.99 12.12 -0.89
CA GLU A 51 -6.49 11.47 -2.12
C GLU A 51 -6.40 9.94 -1.94
N ASP A 52 -5.87 9.48 -0.80
CA ASP A 52 -5.79 8.05 -0.48
C ASP A 52 -7.18 7.42 -0.34
N LYS A 53 -8.13 8.12 0.30
CA LYS A 53 -9.53 7.66 0.41
C LYS A 53 -10.19 7.52 -0.96
N ALA A 54 -10.05 8.52 -1.84
CA ALA A 54 -10.58 8.46 -3.20
C ALA A 54 -9.98 7.30 -4.00
N ARG A 55 -8.68 7.05 -3.83
CA ARG A 55 -8.00 5.91 -4.47
C ARG A 55 -8.55 4.58 -3.98
N LEU A 56 -8.72 4.42 -2.67
CA LEU A 56 -9.32 3.21 -2.07
C LEU A 56 -10.75 3.00 -2.54
N ASP A 57 -11.59 4.03 -2.51
CA ASP A 57 -12.99 3.95 -2.96
C ASP A 57 -13.08 3.52 -4.43
N SER A 58 -12.18 4.01 -5.30
CA SER A 58 -12.13 3.59 -6.71
C SER A 58 -11.77 2.11 -6.87
N TYR A 59 -10.83 1.62 -6.04
CA TYR A 59 -10.42 0.22 -6.03
C TYR A 59 -11.55 -0.70 -5.56
N PHE A 60 -12.21 -0.36 -4.46
CA PHE A 60 -13.33 -1.15 -3.92
C PHE A 60 -14.52 -1.17 -4.87
N ASN A 61 -14.88 -0.03 -5.46
CA ASN A 61 -15.97 0.03 -6.44
C ASN A 61 -15.69 -0.83 -7.67
N ASN A 62 -14.46 -0.82 -8.19
CA ASN A 62 -14.09 -1.63 -9.34
C ASN A 62 -14.11 -3.13 -9.00
N ALA A 63 -13.54 -3.51 -7.84
CA ALA A 63 -13.58 -4.88 -7.36
C ALA A 63 -15.01 -5.40 -7.16
N GLY A 64 -15.90 -4.57 -6.57
CA GLY A 64 -17.31 -4.90 -6.38
C GLY A 64 -18.04 -5.15 -7.69
N LYS A 65 -17.86 -4.27 -8.68
CA LYS A 65 -18.44 -4.43 -10.02
C LYS A 65 -17.95 -5.71 -10.71
N SER A 66 -16.65 -5.99 -10.67
CA SER A 66 -16.10 -7.20 -11.27
C SER A 66 -16.68 -8.48 -10.66
N MET A 67 -16.92 -8.50 -9.34
CA MET A 67 -17.56 -9.65 -8.69
C MET A 67 -19.03 -9.79 -9.07
N GLU A 68 -19.77 -8.68 -9.17
CA GLU A 68 -21.17 -8.71 -9.58
C GLU A 68 -21.32 -9.16 -11.04
N ASP A 69 -20.46 -8.70 -11.93
CA ASP A 69 -20.45 -9.07 -13.34
C ASP A 69 -20.14 -10.56 -13.52
N LYS A 70 -19.13 -11.08 -12.81
CA LYS A 70 -18.83 -12.52 -12.79
C LYS A 70 -20.01 -13.34 -12.28
N LYS A 71 -20.69 -12.87 -11.25
CA LYS A 71 -21.88 -13.55 -10.71
C LYS A 71 -23.02 -13.60 -11.75
N LYS A 72 -23.27 -12.50 -12.46
CA LYS A 72 -24.27 -12.45 -13.54
C LYS A 72 -23.90 -13.41 -14.67
N GLU A 73 -22.65 -13.41 -15.12
CA GLU A 73 -22.18 -14.31 -16.18
C GLU A 73 -22.33 -15.79 -15.78
N LEU A 74 -21.97 -16.14 -14.55
CA LEU A 74 -22.15 -17.49 -14.01
C LEU A 74 -23.63 -17.90 -13.95
N GLU A 75 -24.50 -17.01 -13.49
CA GLU A 75 -25.94 -17.25 -13.41
C GLU A 75 -26.55 -17.43 -14.82
N GLU A 76 -26.17 -16.59 -15.79
CA GLU A 76 -26.64 -16.71 -17.17
C GLU A 76 -26.22 -18.04 -17.80
N LYS A 77 -24.96 -18.47 -17.60
CA LYS A 77 -24.48 -19.77 -18.05
C LYS A 77 -25.23 -20.91 -17.38
N PHE A 78 -25.47 -20.81 -16.07
CA PHE A 78 -26.22 -21.81 -15.32
C PHE A 78 -27.66 -21.94 -15.82
N GLN A 79 -28.37 -20.82 -16.01
CA GLN A 79 -29.74 -20.83 -16.52
C GLN A 79 -29.81 -21.37 -17.95
N LYS A 80 -28.83 -21.04 -18.80
CA LYS A 80 -28.75 -21.55 -20.17
C LYS A 80 -28.53 -23.06 -20.18
N GLU A 81 -27.62 -23.55 -19.35
CA GLU A 81 -27.33 -24.98 -19.25
C GLU A 81 -28.50 -25.75 -18.64
N LYS A 82 -29.15 -25.19 -17.61
CA LYS A 82 -30.38 -25.74 -17.03
C LYS A 82 -31.48 -25.89 -18.07
N LYS A 83 -31.72 -24.86 -18.89
CA LYS A 83 -32.69 -24.93 -19.99
C LYS A 83 -32.32 -25.98 -21.03
N ARG A 84 -31.03 -26.08 -21.38
CA ARG A 84 -30.52 -27.11 -22.31
C ARG A 84 -30.84 -28.51 -21.81
N ILE A 85 -30.60 -28.78 -20.52
CA ILE A 85 -30.86 -30.07 -19.87
C ILE A 85 -32.37 -30.36 -19.82
N GLU A 86 -33.20 -29.37 -19.47
CA GLU A 86 -34.66 -29.49 -19.46
C GLU A 86 -35.22 -29.80 -20.87
N GLU A 87 -34.64 -29.19 -21.92
CA GLU A 87 -35.06 -29.40 -23.31
C GLU A 87 -34.52 -30.70 -23.93
N SER A 88 -33.29 -31.11 -23.59
CA SER A 88 -32.66 -32.32 -24.14
C SER A 88 -33.04 -33.60 -23.39
N GLY A 89 -33.54 -33.49 -22.16
CA GLY A 89 -33.83 -34.64 -21.29
C GLY A 89 -32.56 -35.42 -20.88
N ASP A 90 -31.39 -34.81 -21.05
CA ASP A 90 -30.10 -35.45 -20.77
C ASP A 90 -29.86 -35.48 -19.26
N THR A 91 -29.98 -36.68 -18.67
CA THR A 91 -29.82 -36.92 -17.23
C THR A 91 -28.39 -37.32 -16.85
N SER A 92 -27.45 -37.22 -17.80
CA SER A 92 -26.05 -37.50 -17.53
C SER A 92 -25.47 -36.47 -16.55
N ARG A 93 -24.65 -36.97 -15.61
CA ARG A 93 -23.99 -36.14 -14.60
C ARG A 93 -22.97 -35.22 -15.31
N PRO A 94 -22.97 -33.90 -15.04
CA PRO A 94 -21.94 -33.01 -15.56
C PRO A 94 -20.56 -33.46 -15.09
N ASP A 95 -19.58 -33.47 -16.00
CA ASP A 95 -18.20 -33.82 -15.66
C ASP A 95 -17.65 -32.83 -14.62
N SER A 96 -17.18 -33.37 -13.49
CA SER A 96 -16.56 -32.55 -12.45
C SER A 96 -15.20 -32.05 -12.94
N PRO A 97 -14.84 -30.79 -12.69
CA PRO A 97 -13.48 -30.30 -12.95
C PRO A 97 -12.39 -31.09 -12.21
N PHE A 98 -12.76 -31.87 -11.19
CA PHE A 98 -11.88 -32.75 -10.41
C PHE A 98 -11.83 -34.20 -10.93
N ASP A 99 -12.70 -34.58 -11.87
CA ASP A 99 -12.74 -35.93 -12.46
C ASP A 99 -11.88 -36.01 -13.75
N LEU A 100 -11.26 -34.90 -14.16
CA LEU A 100 -10.44 -34.75 -15.39
C LEU A 100 -8.92 -34.68 -15.11
N ASP A 101 -8.46 -35.20 -13.96
CA ASP A 101 -7.04 -35.35 -13.58
C ASP A 101 -6.58 -36.82 -13.77
#